data_AF-A0A8D1Z9N4-F1
#
_entry.id   AF-A0A8D1Z9N4-F1
#
_cell.length_a   1.000
_cell.length_b   1.000
_cell.length_c   1.000
_cell.angle_alpha   90.00
_cell.angle_beta   90.00
_cell.angle_gamma   90.00
#
_symmetry.space_group_name_H-M   'P 1'
#
loop_
_entity.id
_entity.type
_entity.pdbx_description
1 polymer ?
#
loop_
_entity_poly.entity_id
_entity_poly.type
_entity_poly.pdbx_seq_one_letter_code
_entity_poly.pdbx_strand_id
1 'polypeptide(L)'
;MVVHDTAVWPYLAALTTGLPTAAALTHIPAPRIFLLQQATLRIKDPKKSLDFYTRILRMTLLQKLDFPTMTFSLYLLAYEDKNDIPKDKDEKVAWAFSRKAMLGLTHNWGTEDDASQSYHSGNSDPWEFGPIGTALPDVHGACRRCEELGAKFVKKPDDGK
;
A
#
# COMPACT_ATOMS: atom_id res chain seq x y z
N MET A 1 -3.90 -1.01 20.81
CA MET A 1 -3.85 0.45 20.57
C MET A 1 -3.00 0.66 19.33
N VAL A 2 -3.61 1.07 18.22
CA VAL A 2 -3.01 1.09 16.88
C VAL A 2 -1.92 2.17 16.81
N VAL A 3 -0.70 1.80 16.41
CA VAL A 3 0.35 2.76 16.08
C VAL A 3 -0.02 3.40 14.74
N HIS A 4 -0.81 4.46 14.79
CA HIS A 4 -0.97 5.36 13.66
C HIS A 4 0.33 6.15 13.52
N ASP A 5 0.87 6.23 12.31
CA ASP A 5 1.78 7.30 11.94
C ASP A 5 1.03 8.64 12.05
N THR A 6 1.07 9.25 13.24
CA THR A 6 0.31 10.45 13.59
C THR A 6 0.70 11.67 12.75
N ALA A 7 1.84 11.63 12.08
CA ALA A 7 2.29 12.72 11.21
C ALA A 7 1.53 12.78 9.88
N VAL A 8 1.02 11.65 9.38
CA VAL A 8 0.36 11.57 8.06
C VAL A 8 -1.17 11.53 8.18
N TRP A 9 -1.69 11.07 9.33
CA TRP A 9 -3.14 10.92 9.56
C TRP A 9 -3.96 12.20 9.37
N PRO A 10 -3.57 13.40 9.86
CA PRO A 10 -4.33 14.63 9.63
C PRO A 10 -4.45 14.97 8.14
N TYR A 11 -3.48 14.57 7.33
CA TYR A 11 -3.43 14.86 5.89
C TYR A 11 -4.17 13.81 5.06
N LEU A 12 -4.09 12.53 5.43
CA LEU A 12 -4.99 11.50 4.88
C LEU A 12 -6.45 11.85 5.19
N ALA A 13 -6.73 12.31 6.41
CA ALA A 13 -8.03 12.86 6.77
C ALA A 13 -8.39 14.06 5.89
N ALA A 14 -7.46 15.00 5.66
CA ALA A 14 -7.67 16.15 4.75
C ALA A 14 -7.92 15.74 3.29
N LEU A 15 -7.27 14.68 2.78
CA LEU A 15 -7.52 14.11 1.46
C LEU A 15 -8.89 13.41 1.40
N THR A 16 -9.39 12.88 2.51
CA THR A 16 -10.75 12.33 2.59
C THR A 16 -11.84 13.38 2.81
N THR A 17 -11.49 14.59 3.25
CA THR A 17 -12.45 15.67 3.53
C THR A 17 -12.45 16.78 2.48
N GLY A 18 -11.37 16.94 1.69
CA GLY A 18 -11.20 18.00 0.69
C GLY A 18 -11.25 17.55 -0.78
N LEU A 19 -11.37 16.25 -1.06
CA LEU A 19 -11.62 15.69 -2.39
C LEU A 19 -13.09 15.24 -2.50
N PRO A 20 -13.60 14.84 -3.68
CA PRO A 20 -14.93 14.22 -3.81
C PRO A 20 -15.04 12.84 -3.13
N THR A 21 -14.20 12.55 -2.14
CA THR A 21 -14.17 11.37 -1.28
C THR A 21 -15.41 11.26 -0.39
N ALA A 22 -15.97 12.38 0.09
CA ALA A 22 -17.27 12.38 0.77
C ALA A 22 -18.40 11.87 -0.14
N ALA A 23 -18.36 12.20 -1.44
CA ALA A 23 -19.31 11.70 -2.44
C ALA A 23 -19.07 10.22 -2.76
N ALA A 24 -17.81 9.76 -2.81
CA ALA A 24 -17.47 8.36 -3.08
C ALA A 24 -18.01 7.38 -2.02
N LEU A 25 -18.18 7.83 -0.77
CA LEU A 25 -18.75 7.02 0.31
C LEU A 25 -20.28 6.91 0.25
N THR A 26 -20.97 7.72 -0.55
CA THR A 26 -22.45 7.71 -0.67
C THR A 26 -23.01 6.45 -1.33
N HIS A 27 -22.17 5.69 -2.04
CA HIS A 27 -22.56 4.43 -2.68
C HIS A 27 -22.55 3.23 -1.72
N ILE A 28 -22.19 3.41 -0.44
CA ILE A 28 -22.13 2.31 0.53
C ILE A 28 -23.44 2.25 1.33
N PRO A 29 -24.22 1.14 1.28
CA PRO A 29 -25.48 1.01 2.01
C PRO A 29 -25.33 1.18 3.54
N ALA A 30 -26.36 1.76 4.16
CA ALA A 30 -26.34 2.42 5.46
C ALA A 30 -26.29 1.55 6.74
N PRO A 31 -25.70 0.34 6.77
CA PRO A 31 -25.07 -0.10 8.02
C PRO A 31 -23.53 -0.18 7.96
N ARG A 32 -22.88 0.14 6.83
CA ARG A 32 -21.41 0.06 6.71
C ARG A 32 -20.78 1.37 6.23
N ILE A 33 -20.88 2.44 7.01
CA ILE A 33 -20.25 3.74 6.68
C ILE A 33 -18.72 3.73 6.78
N PHE A 34 -18.12 2.65 7.30
CA PHE A 34 -16.67 2.50 7.43
C PHE A 34 -16.17 1.29 6.66
N LEU A 35 -14.98 1.43 6.08
CA LEU A 35 -14.27 0.36 5.39
C LEU A 35 -12.79 0.39 5.78
N LEU A 36 -12.16 -0.79 5.92
CA LEU A 36 -10.71 -0.87 6.06
C LEU A 36 -10.09 -0.54 4.71
N GLN A 37 -9.79 0.74 4.53
CA GLN A 37 -9.42 1.34 3.26
C GLN A 37 -7.99 0.98 2.90
N GLN A 38 -7.04 1.29 3.77
CA GLN A 38 -5.63 1.06 3.52
C GLN A 38 -4.86 0.60 4.75
N ALA A 39 -3.77 -0.12 4.52
CA ALA A 39 -2.63 -0.20 5.42
C ALA A 39 -1.46 0.58 4.81
N THR A 40 -0.68 1.29 5.62
CA THR A 40 0.40 2.16 5.11
C THR A 40 1.76 1.65 5.60
N LEU A 41 2.71 1.51 4.68
CA LEU A 41 4.10 1.16 4.95
C LEU A 41 5.02 2.26 4.45
N ARG A 42 6.08 2.57 5.19
CA ARG A 42 7.15 3.44 4.69
C ARG A 42 8.11 2.61 3.85
N ILE A 43 8.53 3.17 2.72
CA ILE A 43 9.41 2.52 1.75
C ILE A 43 10.62 3.40 1.47
N LYS A 44 11.79 2.76 1.36
CA LYS A 44 13.06 3.43 1.09
C LYS A 44 13.19 3.83 -0.39
N ASP A 45 12.87 2.90 -1.28
CA ASP A 45 13.07 3.09 -2.72
C ASP A 45 11.79 2.70 -3.47
N PRO A 46 11.05 3.69 -4.02
CA PRO A 46 9.81 3.43 -4.72
C PRO A 46 9.99 2.61 -5.98
N LYS A 47 11.16 2.64 -6.64
CA LYS A 47 11.39 1.85 -7.85
C LYS A 47 11.40 0.36 -7.51
N LYS A 48 12.16 -0.02 -6.47
CA LYS A 48 12.23 -1.41 -5.98
C LYS A 48 10.89 -1.88 -5.43
N SER A 49 10.21 -1.03 -4.65
CA SER A 49 8.92 -1.37 -4.08
C SER A 49 7.83 -1.54 -5.15
N LEU A 50 7.73 -0.61 -6.11
CA LEU A 50 6.76 -0.72 -7.20
C LEU A 50 7.02 -1.95 -8.07
N ASP A 51 8.27 -2.26 -8.40
CA ASP A 51 8.61 -3.48 -9.13
C ASP A 51 8.14 -4.73 -8.37
N PHE A 52 8.46 -4.83 -7.07
CA PHE A 52 8.04 -5.93 -6.23
C PHE A 52 6.51 -6.08 -6.19
N TYR A 53 5.79 -5.03 -5.82
CA TYR A 53 4.33 -5.13 -5.64
C TYR A 53 3.58 -5.30 -6.97
N THR A 54 4.06 -4.74 -8.08
CA THR A 54 3.35 -4.80 -9.36
C THR A 54 3.79 -5.98 -10.24
N ARG A 55 5.09 -6.26 -10.38
CA ARG A 55 5.59 -7.35 -11.24
C ARG A 55 5.50 -8.69 -10.51
N ILE A 56 5.94 -8.74 -9.26
CA ILE A 56 5.97 -9.99 -8.48
C ILE A 56 4.59 -10.26 -7.90
N LEU A 57 4.05 -9.35 -7.08
CA LEU A 57 2.77 -9.57 -6.42
C LEU A 57 1.55 -9.22 -7.29
N ARG A 58 1.71 -8.68 -8.49
CA ARG A 58 0.60 -8.40 -9.44
C ARG A 58 -0.44 -7.40 -8.93
N MET A 59 -0.08 -6.55 -7.97
CA MET A 59 -0.90 -5.40 -7.62
C MET A 59 -0.86 -4.34 -8.73
N THR A 60 -1.87 -3.48 -8.75
CA THR A 60 -1.97 -2.34 -9.66
C THR A 60 -1.70 -1.05 -8.89
N LEU A 61 -0.81 -0.20 -9.42
CA LEU A 61 -0.66 1.18 -8.94
C LEU A 61 -1.90 1.97 -9.37
N LEU A 62 -2.77 2.28 -8.41
CA LEU A 62 -3.99 3.03 -8.66
C LEU A 62 -3.69 4.52 -8.74
N GLN A 63 -2.97 5.08 -7.78
CA GLN A 63 -2.73 6.52 -7.70
C GLN A 63 -1.38 6.83 -7.09
N LYS A 64 -0.75 7.91 -7.56
CA LYS A 64 0.43 8.53 -6.96
C LYS A 64 0.05 9.95 -6.54
N LEU A 65 0.38 10.31 -5.31
CA LEU A 65 0.19 11.65 -4.77
C LEU A 65 1.54 12.18 -4.30
N ASP A 66 1.86 13.42 -4.68
CA ASP A 66 3.09 14.09 -4.31
C ASP A 66 2.80 15.26 -3.38
N PHE A 67 3.60 15.38 -2.32
CA PHE A 67 3.47 16.44 -1.31
C PHE A 67 4.79 17.20 -1.21
N PRO A 68 5.08 18.14 -2.14
CA PRO A 68 6.38 18.81 -2.20
C PRO A 68 6.76 19.57 -0.93
N THR A 69 5.79 20.25 -0.31
CA THR A 69 6.00 20.99 0.95
C THR A 69 6.45 20.10 2.11
N MET A 70 6.09 18.82 2.07
CA MET A 70 6.40 17.82 3.11
C MET A 70 7.44 16.79 2.65
N THR A 71 7.96 16.95 1.43
CA THR A 71 8.99 16.10 0.83
C THR A 71 8.71 14.59 0.91
N PHE A 72 7.48 14.19 0.55
CA PHE A 72 7.13 12.77 0.41
C PHE A 72 6.15 12.52 -0.74
N SER A 73 6.09 11.27 -1.17
CA SER A 73 5.09 10.75 -2.10
C SER A 73 4.33 9.58 -1.48
N LEU A 74 3.05 9.44 -1.81
CA LEU A 74 2.21 8.29 -1.48
C LEU A 74 1.83 7.52 -2.74
N TYR A 75 2.11 6.22 -2.76
CA TYR A 75 1.73 5.30 -3.84
C TYR A 75 0.64 4.37 -3.34
N LEU A 76 -0.52 4.38 -3.99
CA LEU A 76 -1.69 3.58 -3.60
C LEU A 76 -1.81 2.38 -4.53
N LEU A 77 -1.65 1.17 -3.96
CA LEU A 77 -1.72 -0.09 -4.70
C LEU A 77 -2.88 -0.96 -4.21
N ALA A 78 -3.49 -1.71 -5.12
CA ALA A 78 -4.52 -2.70 -4.79
C ALA A 78 -4.57 -3.81 -5.84
N TYR A 79 -5.30 -4.88 -5.53
CA TYR A 79 -5.69 -5.90 -6.51
C TYR A 79 -6.95 -5.46 -7.26
N GLU A 80 -6.77 -4.57 -8.23
CA GLU A 80 -7.84 -4.01 -9.07
C GLU A 80 -7.47 -4.13 -10.55
N ASP A 81 -8.46 -4.21 -11.43
CA ASP A 81 -8.25 -4.15 -12.87
C ASP A 81 -7.85 -2.71 -13.27
N LYS A 82 -6.84 -2.60 -14.13
CA LYS A 82 -6.40 -1.32 -14.69
C LYS A 82 -7.46 -0.67 -15.56
N ASN A 83 -8.35 -1.46 -16.15
CA ASN A 83 -9.44 -0.98 -16.99
C ASN A 83 -10.54 -0.27 -16.20
N ASP A 84 -10.66 -0.55 -14.91
CA ASP A 84 -11.65 0.07 -14.02
C ASP A 84 -11.19 1.42 -13.48
N ILE A 85 -9.92 1.79 -13.69
CA ILE A 85 -9.34 3.06 -13.23
C ILE A 85 -9.92 4.21 -14.08
N PRO A 86 -10.63 5.17 -13.47
CA PRO A 86 -11.11 6.35 -14.20
C PRO A 86 -9.97 7.13 -14.84
N LYS A 87 -10.24 7.74 -16.00
CA LYS A 87 -9.27 8.56 -16.74
C LYS A 87 -9.20 9.99 -16.22
N ASP A 88 -10.33 10.52 -15.75
CA ASP A 88 -10.37 11.82 -15.11
C ASP A 88 -9.61 11.78 -13.78
N LYS A 89 -8.88 12.87 -13.48
CA LYS A 89 -7.99 12.92 -12.32
C LYS A 89 -8.76 12.91 -11.00
N ASP A 90 -9.85 13.66 -10.91
CA ASP A 90 -10.59 13.82 -9.66
C ASP A 90 -11.46 12.59 -9.39
N GLU A 91 -12.07 12.03 -10.44
CA GLU A 91 -12.78 10.76 -10.36
C GLU A 91 -11.85 9.61 -9.96
N LYS A 92 -10.64 9.57 -10.52
CA LYS A 92 -9.65 8.53 -10.21
C LYS A 92 -9.23 8.56 -8.74
N VAL A 93 -9.04 9.76 -8.19
CA VAL A 93 -8.72 9.93 -6.77
C VAL A 93 -9.87 9.43 -5.90
N ALA A 94 -11.10 9.91 -6.15
CA ALA A 94 -12.28 9.48 -5.43
C ALA A 94 -12.50 7.95 -5.51
N TRP A 95 -12.34 7.38 -6.71
CA TRP A 95 -12.44 5.94 -6.95
C TRP A 95 -11.38 5.16 -6.16
N ALA A 96 -10.11 5.57 -6.22
CA ALA A 96 -9.03 4.89 -5.51
C ALA A 96 -9.27 4.89 -3.98
N PHE A 97 -9.63 6.03 -3.40
CA PHE A 97 -9.91 6.13 -1.96
C PHE A 97 -11.19 5.41 -1.52
N SER A 98 -12.06 5.01 -2.46
CA SER A 98 -13.23 4.16 -2.17
C SER A 98 -12.89 2.66 -2.15
N ARG A 99 -11.70 2.25 -2.63
CA ARG A 99 -11.30 0.84 -2.67
C ARG A 99 -10.99 0.32 -1.26
N LYS A 100 -11.28 -0.96 -1.05
CA LYS A 100 -10.92 -1.70 0.17
C LYS A 100 -9.51 -2.26 0.06
N ALA A 101 -8.87 -2.49 1.20
CA ALA A 101 -7.63 -3.26 1.30
C ALA A 101 -6.48 -2.75 0.38
N MET A 102 -6.37 -1.44 0.24
CA MET A 102 -5.22 -0.83 -0.43
C MET A 102 -3.95 -0.93 0.42
N LEU A 103 -2.82 -0.96 -0.26
CA LEU A 103 -1.52 -0.75 0.33
C LEU A 103 -1.03 0.66 -0.05
N GLY A 104 -0.89 1.51 0.96
CA GLY A 104 -0.24 2.82 0.82
C GLY A 104 1.26 2.69 1.07
N LEU A 105 2.08 3.05 0.08
CA LEU A 105 3.53 3.10 0.24
C LEU A 105 3.96 4.57 0.35
N THR A 106 4.46 4.95 1.51
CA THR A 106 4.96 6.31 1.77
C THR A 106 6.46 6.36 1.52
N HIS A 107 6.88 7.17 0.57
CA HIS A 107 8.28 7.41 0.24
C HIS A 107 8.68 8.82 0.67
N ASN A 108 9.58 8.91 1.65
CA ASN A 108 10.21 10.19 2.00
C ASN A 108 11.37 10.43 1.04
N TRP A 109 11.40 11.60 0.40
CA TRP A 109 12.33 11.88 -0.69
C TRP A 109 13.79 11.88 -0.22
N GLY A 110 14.67 11.26 -1.01
CA GLY A 110 16.11 11.15 -0.72
C GLY A 110 16.49 9.94 0.13
N THR A 111 15.51 9.21 0.70
CA THR A 111 15.81 7.99 1.47
C THR A 111 16.43 6.89 0.61
N GLU A 112 16.19 6.87 -0.70
CA GLU A 112 16.79 5.94 -1.65
C GLU A 112 18.31 6.13 -1.81
N ASP A 113 18.81 7.35 -1.61
CA ASP A 113 20.21 7.73 -1.80
C ASP A 113 21.02 7.71 -0.49
N ASP A 114 20.36 7.73 0.66
CA ASP A 114 21.02 7.64 1.97
C ASP A 114 21.36 6.18 2.33
N ALA A 115 22.64 5.81 2.26
CA ALA A 115 23.09 4.45 2.58
C ALA A 115 22.87 4.04 4.05
N SER A 116 22.75 5.00 4.97
CA SER A 116 22.54 4.74 6.40
C SER A 116 21.07 4.53 6.76
N GLN A 117 20.16 5.00 5.91
CA GLN A 117 18.73 4.92 6.16
C GLN A 117 18.18 3.51 5.88
N SER A 118 17.43 2.97 6.83
CA SER A 118 16.57 1.79 6.62
C SER A 118 15.31 1.90 7.48
N TYR A 119 14.25 1.19 7.09
CA TYR A 119 13.03 1.09 7.88
C TYR A 119 13.01 -0.21 8.67
N HIS A 120 12.56 -0.13 9.92
CA HIS A 120 12.35 -1.29 10.77
C HIS A 120 11.12 -2.09 10.30
N SER A 121 11.23 -3.42 10.23
CA SER A 121 10.14 -4.25 9.72
C SER A 121 9.06 -4.56 10.77
N GLY A 122 9.33 -4.30 12.05
CA GLY A 122 8.46 -4.67 13.18
C GLY A 122 8.59 -6.13 13.63
N ASN A 123 9.32 -6.98 12.90
CA ASN A 123 9.46 -8.42 13.18
C ASN A 123 10.72 -8.76 14.01
N SER A 124 11.28 -7.79 14.72
CA SER A 124 12.41 -7.89 15.64
C SER A 124 12.22 -6.87 16.76
N ASP A 125 13.03 -6.92 17.82
CA ASP A 125 12.95 -5.96 18.92
C ASP A 125 13.23 -4.50 18.45
N PRO A 126 12.37 -3.51 18.73
CA PRO A 126 11.05 -3.61 19.38
C PRO A 126 9.98 -4.18 18.46
N TRP A 127 9.26 -5.19 18.94
CA TRP A 127 8.23 -5.90 18.17
C TRP A 127 6.98 -5.04 17.99
N GLU A 128 6.56 -4.85 16.73
CA GLU A 128 5.48 -3.93 16.36
C GLU A 128 4.55 -4.56 15.30
N PHE A 129 4.39 -3.91 14.14
CA PHE A 129 3.53 -4.37 13.07
C PHE A 129 4.07 -5.67 12.44
N GLY A 130 3.20 -6.67 12.33
CA GLY A 130 3.50 -7.95 11.68
C GLY A 130 3.36 -7.90 10.15
N PRO A 131 3.50 -9.04 9.46
CA PRO A 131 3.40 -9.07 8.00
C PRO A 131 1.98 -8.80 7.50
N ILE A 132 1.88 -8.23 6.30
CA ILE A 132 0.63 -8.23 5.52
C ILE A 132 0.44 -9.59 4.83
N GLY A 133 -0.79 -10.09 4.80
CA GLY A 133 -1.13 -11.38 4.20
C GLY A 133 -1.85 -11.22 2.86
N THR A 134 -1.50 -12.06 1.88
CA THR A 134 -2.26 -12.23 0.64
C THR A 134 -2.80 -13.66 0.60
N ALA A 135 -4.11 -13.81 0.44
CA ALA A 135 -4.73 -15.12 0.24
C ALA A 135 -4.53 -15.58 -1.20
N LEU A 136 -4.15 -16.84 -1.37
CA LEU A 136 -3.80 -17.43 -2.67
C LEU A 136 -4.49 -18.78 -2.84
N PRO A 137 -4.98 -19.12 -4.05
CA PRO A 137 -5.56 -20.43 -4.32
C PRO A 137 -4.51 -21.55 -4.36
N ASP A 138 -3.28 -21.24 -4.79
CA ASP A 138 -2.14 -22.16 -4.79
C ASP A 138 -0.90 -21.45 -4.23
N VAL A 139 -0.59 -21.73 -2.96
CA VAL A 139 0.56 -21.14 -2.27
C VAL A 139 1.87 -21.64 -2.88
N HIS A 140 2.00 -22.92 -3.22
CA HIS A 140 3.26 -23.46 -3.76
C HIS A 140 3.54 -22.92 -5.16
N GLY A 141 2.53 -22.86 -6.04
CA GLY A 141 2.66 -22.26 -7.37
C GLY A 141 3.02 -20.78 -7.32
N ALA A 142 2.40 -20.03 -6.42
CA ALA A 142 2.74 -18.63 -6.22
C ALA A 142 4.19 -18.47 -5.71
N CYS A 143 4.61 -19.30 -4.75
CA CYS A 143 5.97 -19.26 -4.22
C CYS A 143 7.02 -19.60 -5.28
N ARG A 144 6.80 -20.64 -6.11
CA ARG A 144 7.70 -20.97 -7.23
C ARG A 144 7.86 -19.79 -8.18
N ARG A 145 6.75 -19.17 -8.60
CA ARG A 145 6.80 -17.97 -9.47
C ARG A 145 7.56 -16.82 -8.81
N CYS A 146 7.35 -16.59 -7.51
CA CYS A 146 8.07 -15.56 -6.77
C CYS A 146 9.59 -15.84 -6.74
N GLU A 147 10.01 -17.09 -6.54
CA GLU A 147 11.42 -17.49 -6.58
C GLU A 147 12.04 -17.29 -7.97
N GLU A 148 11.35 -17.71 -9.04
CA GLU A 148 11.77 -17.49 -10.44
C GLU A 148 11.97 -15.99 -10.76
N LEU A 149 11.20 -15.13 -10.11
CA LEU A 149 11.27 -13.67 -10.25
C LEU A 149 12.26 -12.99 -9.28
N GLY A 150 13.00 -13.79 -8.50
CA GLY A 150 14.04 -13.32 -7.58
C GLY A 150 13.55 -12.81 -6.22
N ALA A 151 12.33 -13.15 -5.81
CA ALA A 151 11.81 -12.77 -4.50
C ALA A 151 12.55 -13.50 -3.37
N LYS A 152 12.81 -12.77 -2.27
CA LYS A 152 13.42 -13.34 -1.06
C LYS A 152 12.33 -13.87 -0.12
N PHE A 153 12.56 -15.05 0.43
CA PHE A 153 11.68 -15.69 1.40
C PHE A 153 12.28 -15.63 2.80
N VAL A 154 11.46 -15.24 3.78
CA VAL A 154 11.78 -15.41 5.21
C VAL A 154 11.54 -16.86 5.63
N LYS A 155 10.46 -17.48 5.12
CA LYS A 155 10.12 -18.89 5.31
C LYS A 155 9.45 -19.42 4.04
N LYS A 156 9.90 -20.55 3.50
CA LYS A 156 9.23 -21.21 2.37
C LYS A 156 8.03 -22.03 2.87
N PRO A 157 7.06 -22.36 1.98
CA PRO A 157 5.90 -23.18 2.36
C PRO A 157 6.29 -24.50 3.04
N ASP A 158 7.37 -25.12 2.58
CA ASP A 158 7.84 -26.43 3.05
C ASP A 158 8.90 -26.35 4.17
N ASP A 159 9.34 -25.14 4.55
CA ASP A 159 10.34 -24.94 5.62
C ASP A 159 9.70 -25.00 7.03
N GLY A 160 8.43 -25.38 7.14
CA GLY A 160 7.70 -25.49 8.40
C GLY A 160 7.58 -26.92 8.92
N LYS A 161 8.29 -27.23 10.01
CA LYS A 161 7.79 -28.10 11.09
C LYS A 161 7.18 -27.26 12.19
#